data_AF-A0AA39WEG7-F1
#
_entry.id   AF-A0AA39WEG7-F1
#
_cell.length_a   1.000
_cell.length_b   1.000
_cell.length_c   1.000
_cell.angle_alpha   90.00
_cell.angle_beta   90.00
_cell.angle_gamma   90.00
#
_symmetry.space_group_name_H-M   'P 1'
#
loop_
_entity.id
_entity.type
_entity.pdbx_description
1 polymer ?
#
loop_
_entity_poly.entity_id
_entity_poly.type
_entity_poly.pdbx_seq_one_letter_code
_entity_poly.pdbx_strand_id
1 'polypeptide(L)'
;MSCSRRFVGLPMRRAIFYHTQCLRPSTAVLITKTKPTSHSPSTSHLPNPKPHPHPSHRRAYHATTKLLSAPVASPTTPLPPPPPVYTTPTTGFLSLLPASWVPYAELIRLDKPTGSYYLYFPCLFSTLLAAPMATPISSPSSVLGMSLLFLSGAVIMRGAGCTINDLWDRNLDPHVARTRLRPIARRAITPFQGVVFTGAQLLAGLGILLQFPLECFFYATPSLLLVATYPLAKRVTYYPQFVLGLTFSWGAIMGFPALGVDLLANGAALTAAGLLYASNVAWTVLYDMIYAHMDIKDDAKAGIKSIALKHDAETKKVLTGLAVTQVALLAGAGFASGAGPAFFIGSCGGALVTLGVMIQRVNLKSVKDCWWWFVNGCWLTGGVISLGLGADYLVQYVQKDEKAEETV
;
A
#
# COMPACT_ATOMS: atom_id res chain seq x y z
N MET A 1 -22.69 -6.84 -58.86
CA MET A 1 -24.06 -7.43 -58.81
C MET A 1 -24.26 -7.96 -57.40
N SER A 2 -24.72 -7.18 -56.42
CA SER A 2 -26.06 -6.61 -56.18
C SER A 2 -27.15 -7.65 -55.91
N CYS A 3 -27.57 -7.75 -54.65
CA CYS A 3 -28.95 -7.88 -54.12
C CYS A 3 -28.95 -8.71 -52.83
N SER A 4 -29.79 -8.50 -51.82
CA SER A 4 -30.52 -7.34 -51.27
C SER A 4 -31.20 -7.85 -49.99
N ARG A 5 -31.59 -6.93 -49.12
CA ARG A 5 -32.15 -7.10 -47.78
C ARG A 5 -33.57 -7.71 -47.78
N ARG A 6 -34.00 -8.25 -46.63
CA ARG A 6 -35.32 -7.94 -46.06
C ARG A 6 -35.33 -8.00 -44.53
N PHE A 7 -35.90 -6.93 -43.98
CA PHE A 7 -36.26 -6.60 -42.60
C PHE A 7 -37.72 -7.03 -42.35
N VAL A 8 -38.04 -7.58 -41.18
CA VAL A 8 -39.30 -7.44 -40.38
C VAL A 8 -38.91 -8.00 -38.99
N GLY A 9 -39.18 -7.45 -37.80
CA GLY A 9 -40.16 -6.50 -37.30
C GLY A 9 -40.63 -7.03 -35.93
N LEU A 10 -40.37 -6.25 -34.88
CA LEU A 10 -40.72 -6.43 -33.46
C LEU A 10 -42.22 -6.76 -33.20
N PRO A 11 -42.62 -7.29 -32.02
CA PRO A 11 -42.92 -6.39 -30.90
C PRO A 11 -42.61 -6.88 -29.47
N MET A 12 -42.51 -5.86 -28.63
CA MET A 12 -42.32 -5.80 -27.17
C MET A 12 -43.69 -5.71 -26.46
N ARG A 13 -43.85 -6.37 -25.28
CA ARG A 13 -44.68 -6.00 -24.09
C ARG A 13 -44.77 -7.21 -23.13
N ARG A 14 -44.22 -7.16 -21.91
CA ARG A 14 -44.68 -6.57 -20.61
C ARG A 14 -45.46 -7.56 -19.72
N ALA A 15 -45.09 -7.56 -18.42
CA ALA A 15 -45.89 -7.87 -17.20
C ALA A 15 -46.05 -9.37 -16.82
N ILE A 16 -46.15 -9.85 -15.57
CA ILE A 16 -45.93 -9.40 -14.16
C ILE A 16 -46.26 -10.64 -13.27
N PHE A 17 -45.44 -10.91 -12.24
CA PHE A 17 -45.74 -11.54 -10.92
C PHE A 17 -46.28 -12.99 -10.66
N TYR A 18 -45.70 -13.56 -9.57
CA TYR A 18 -46.12 -14.65 -8.63
C TYR A 18 -46.18 -16.10 -9.19
N HIS A 19 -45.77 -17.19 -8.51
CA HIS A 19 -45.77 -17.49 -7.08
C HIS A 19 -44.91 -18.77 -6.77
N THR A 20 -44.28 -18.80 -5.56
CA THR A 20 -44.01 -19.96 -4.64
C THR A 20 -43.22 -21.22 -5.02
N GLN A 21 -42.17 -21.56 -4.24
CA GLN A 21 -42.17 -22.43 -3.03
C GLN A 21 -40.69 -22.67 -2.60
N CYS A 22 -40.21 -22.14 -1.47
CA CYS A 22 -40.21 -22.74 -0.12
C CYS A 22 -39.69 -24.19 -0.05
N LEU A 23 -38.58 -24.42 0.66
CA LEU A 23 -38.35 -25.55 1.58
C LEU A 23 -37.11 -25.29 2.47
N ARG A 24 -37.36 -25.01 3.75
CA ARG A 24 -36.50 -25.42 4.89
C ARG A 24 -36.98 -26.80 5.36
N PRO A 25 -36.20 -27.48 6.21
CA PRO A 25 -36.80 -27.94 7.46
C PRO A 25 -36.00 -27.56 8.71
N SER A 26 -36.78 -27.37 9.77
CA SER A 26 -36.40 -27.12 11.16
C SER A 26 -35.97 -28.39 11.88
N THR A 27 -35.23 -28.23 12.98
CA THR A 27 -35.65 -28.85 14.26
C THR A 27 -35.14 -28.00 15.42
N ALA A 28 -36.07 -27.44 16.17
CA ALA A 28 -35.86 -26.86 17.49
C ALA A 28 -36.33 -27.89 18.52
N VAL A 29 -35.61 -28.04 19.62
CA VAL A 29 -36.08 -28.76 20.81
C VAL A 29 -35.88 -27.80 21.99
N LEU A 30 -36.98 -27.54 22.70
CA LEU A 30 -37.01 -26.84 23.98
C LEU A 30 -37.99 -27.58 24.90
N ILE A 31 -37.85 -27.34 26.21
CA ILE A 31 -38.70 -27.74 27.36
C ILE A 31 -38.26 -29.12 27.91
N THR A 32 -37.80 -29.24 29.16
CA THR A 32 -38.57 -29.08 30.40
C THR A 32 -37.74 -28.71 31.65
N LYS A 33 -38.30 -27.82 32.47
CA LYS A 33 -38.02 -27.67 33.91
C LYS A 33 -38.37 -28.94 34.67
N THR A 34 -37.53 -29.36 35.61
CA THR A 34 -37.93 -30.19 36.76
C THR A 34 -37.11 -29.81 38.00
N LYS A 35 -37.80 -29.56 39.10
CA LYS A 35 -37.29 -29.45 40.48
C LYS A 35 -37.85 -30.65 41.24
N PRO A 36 -37.05 -31.35 42.07
CA PRO A 36 -37.53 -31.78 43.39
C PRO A 36 -36.43 -31.62 44.48
N THR A 37 -36.68 -30.87 45.56
CA THR A 37 -37.01 -31.33 46.94
C THR A 37 -35.85 -31.89 47.77
N SER A 38 -35.58 -31.15 48.85
CA SER A 38 -35.13 -31.54 50.21
C SER A 38 -34.60 -32.95 50.49
N HIS A 39 -33.38 -33.03 51.03
CA HIS A 39 -33.07 -33.84 52.22
C HIS A 39 -31.79 -33.30 52.91
N SER A 40 -31.92 -32.94 54.18
CA SER A 40 -30.87 -33.00 55.22
C SER A 40 -31.22 -34.20 56.14
N PRO A 41 -30.39 -34.69 57.09
CA PRO A 41 -29.22 -34.06 57.72
C PRO A 41 -28.01 -34.98 57.95
N SER A 42 -26.88 -34.44 58.43
CA SER A 42 -25.97 -35.14 59.37
C SER A 42 -25.06 -34.13 60.09
N THR A 43 -25.05 -34.29 61.40
CA THR A 43 -24.46 -33.51 62.50
C THR A 43 -22.97 -33.77 62.71
N SER A 44 -22.22 -32.78 63.19
CA SER A 44 -21.27 -32.98 64.31
C SER A 44 -20.65 -31.67 64.86
N HIS A 45 -20.89 -31.46 66.16
CA HIS A 45 -20.07 -30.81 67.19
C HIS A 45 -19.98 -29.26 67.35
N LEU A 46 -20.77 -28.81 68.33
CA LEU A 46 -20.62 -27.69 69.30
C LEU A 46 -19.25 -27.70 70.06
N PRO A 47 -18.88 -26.70 70.92
CA PRO A 47 -19.73 -25.68 71.56
C PRO A 47 -19.18 -24.23 71.64
N ASN A 48 -20.11 -23.33 71.95
CA ASN A 48 -19.91 -21.96 72.44
C ASN A 48 -19.98 -21.96 73.99
N PRO A 49 -19.44 -20.94 74.69
CA PRO A 49 -20.11 -20.49 75.91
C PRO A 49 -20.39 -18.97 75.95
N LYS A 50 -21.64 -18.71 76.37
CA LYS A 50 -22.39 -17.53 76.82
C LYS A 50 -21.67 -16.60 77.87
N PRO A 51 -22.34 -15.61 78.52
CA PRO A 51 -23.02 -14.39 78.01
C PRO A 51 -22.85 -13.10 78.90
N HIS A 52 -23.25 -11.93 78.36
CA HIS A 52 -23.73 -10.68 79.05
C HIS A 52 -22.77 -9.90 80.00
N PRO A 53 -23.02 -8.62 80.38
CA PRO A 53 -24.20 -7.74 80.17
C PRO A 53 -23.89 -6.31 79.63
N HIS A 54 -24.95 -5.58 79.24
CA HIS A 54 -24.93 -4.12 79.09
C HIS A 54 -24.70 -3.42 80.44
N PRO A 55 -24.07 -2.24 80.44
CA PRO A 55 -24.82 -1.08 80.88
C PRO A 55 -24.59 0.18 80.03
N SER A 56 -25.64 0.99 80.00
CA SER A 56 -25.71 2.37 79.53
C SER A 56 -24.70 3.29 80.23
N HIS A 57 -23.93 4.07 79.47
CA HIS A 57 -23.47 5.39 79.92
C HIS A 57 -23.28 6.34 78.73
N ARG A 58 -24.05 7.43 78.76
CA ARG A 58 -23.78 8.66 78.01
C ARG A 58 -22.38 9.15 78.33
N ARG A 59 -21.58 9.45 77.31
CA ARG A 59 -20.63 10.57 77.33
C ARG A 59 -20.44 11.10 75.91
N ALA A 60 -20.89 12.33 75.74
CA ALA A 60 -20.61 13.15 74.57
C ALA A 60 -19.11 13.42 74.52
N TYR A 61 -18.46 12.95 73.46
CA TYR A 61 -17.18 13.49 73.04
C TYR A 61 -17.44 14.33 71.79
N HIS A 62 -17.37 15.65 71.97
CA HIS A 62 -17.24 16.59 70.86
C HIS A 62 -15.89 16.35 70.19
N ALA A 63 -15.89 15.53 69.14
CA ALA A 63 -14.82 15.51 68.16
C ALA A 63 -15.27 16.38 66.98
N THR A 64 -14.75 17.61 66.92
CA THR A 64 -14.93 18.52 65.80
C THR A 64 -14.15 17.98 64.61
N THR A 65 -14.73 17.05 63.86
CA THR A 65 -14.20 16.68 62.54
C THR A 65 -14.53 17.83 61.60
N LYS A 66 -13.57 18.75 61.39
CA LYS A 66 -13.58 19.60 60.19
C LYS A 66 -13.54 18.66 58.99
N LEU A 67 -14.71 18.40 58.41
CA LEU A 67 -14.84 17.90 57.05
C LEU A 67 -14.23 18.96 56.13
N LEU A 68 -12.95 18.82 55.83
CA LEU A 68 -12.36 19.43 54.64
C LEU A 68 -13.02 18.75 53.44
N SER A 69 -14.13 19.32 52.98
CA SER A 69 -14.66 19.05 51.65
C SER A 69 -13.65 19.61 50.64
N ALA A 70 -12.62 18.83 50.34
CA ALA A 70 -11.80 19.07 49.16
C ALA A 70 -12.72 18.93 47.94
N PRO A 71 -12.74 19.90 47.01
CA PRO A 71 -13.42 19.70 45.74
C PRO A 71 -12.72 18.55 45.05
N VAL A 72 -13.44 17.46 44.79
CA VAL A 72 -12.97 16.46 43.83
C VAL A 72 -13.02 17.15 42.48
N ALA A 73 -11.89 17.77 42.10
CA ALA A 73 -11.67 18.20 40.74
C ALA A 73 -11.74 16.94 39.89
N SER A 74 -12.87 16.77 39.19
CA SER A 74 -12.98 15.78 38.14
C SER A 74 -11.83 16.06 37.18
N PRO A 75 -10.97 15.09 36.83
CA PRO A 75 -9.98 15.33 35.81
C PRO A 75 -10.75 15.66 34.53
N THR A 76 -10.79 16.95 34.18
CA THR A 76 -11.23 17.45 32.88
C THR A 76 -10.20 16.96 31.90
N THR A 77 -10.28 15.68 31.56
CA THR A 77 -9.58 15.13 30.41
C THR A 77 -10.14 15.93 29.25
N PRO A 78 -9.33 16.74 28.54
CA PRO A 78 -9.84 17.49 27.41
C PRO A 78 -10.51 16.50 26.47
N LEU A 79 -11.78 16.78 26.13
CA LEU A 79 -12.52 15.98 25.17
C LEU A 79 -11.64 15.83 23.92
N PRO A 80 -11.53 14.62 23.35
CA PRO A 80 -10.75 14.42 22.15
C PRO A 80 -11.24 15.41 21.08
N PRO A 81 -10.33 16.01 20.30
CA PRO A 81 -10.70 16.97 19.28
C PRO A 81 -11.75 16.34 18.35
N PRO A 82 -12.74 17.13 17.89
CA PRO A 82 -13.77 16.63 17.00
C PRO A 82 -13.13 16.01 15.75
N PRO A 83 -13.74 14.97 15.17
CA PRO A 83 -13.20 14.33 13.99
C PRO A 83 -13.02 15.36 12.87
N PRO A 84 -11.96 15.24 12.06
CA PRO A 84 -11.69 16.19 10.99
C PRO A 84 -12.88 16.23 10.02
N VAL A 85 -13.36 17.43 9.73
CA VAL A 85 -14.43 17.66 8.75
C VAL A 85 -13.81 17.74 7.36
N TYR A 86 -14.45 17.15 6.37
CA TYR A 86 -13.99 17.27 4.99
C TYR A 86 -14.06 18.72 4.53
N THR A 87 -12.96 19.22 3.99
CA THR A 87 -12.89 20.49 3.26
C THR A 87 -12.48 20.21 1.83
N THR A 88 -13.15 20.85 0.88
CA THR A 88 -12.74 20.80 -0.54
C THR A 88 -11.35 21.42 -0.69
N PRO A 89 -10.46 20.83 -1.50
CA PRO A 89 -9.16 21.41 -1.79
C PRO A 89 -9.30 22.84 -2.33
N THR A 90 -8.71 23.82 -1.63
CA THR A 90 -8.68 25.22 -2.04
C THR A 90 -7.36 25.62 -2.70
N THR A 91 -6.36 24.75 -2.64
CA THR A 91 -5.02 24.96 -3.20
C THR A 91 -4.53 23.69 -3.92
N GLY A 92 -3.54 23.87 -4.81
CA GLY A 92 -2.91 22.77 -5.55
C GLY A 92 -3.68 22.35 -6.80
N PHE A 93 -3.24 21.26 -7.44
CA PHE A 93 -3.80 20.80 -8.70
C PHE A 93 -5.30 20.47 -8.62
N LEU A 94 -5.75 19.92 -7.50
CA LEU A 94 -7.15 19.49 -7.33
C LEU A 94 -8.12 20.67 -7.29
N SER A 95 -7.69 21.87 -6.86
CA SER A 95 -8.57 23.05 -6.84
C SER A 95 -8.84 23.63 -8.22
N LEU A 96 -8.09 23.19 -9.24
CA LEU A 96 -8.30 23.56 -10.65
C LEU A 96 -9.32 22.65 -11.35
N LEU A 97 -9.63 21.49 -10.76
CA LEU A 97 -10.56 20.52 -11.35
C LEU A 97 -12.02 20.92 -11.10
N PRO A 98 -12.94 20.54 -11.99
CA PRO A 98 -14.37 20.64 -11.71
C PRO A 98 -14.73 19.95 -10.40
N ALA A 99 -15.63 20.53 -9.60
CA ALA A 99 -16.02 19.99 -8.30
C ALA A 99 -16.51 18.53 -8.36
N SER A 100 -17.12 18.11 -9.48
CA SER A 100 -17.55 16.72 -9.70
C SER A 100 -16.39 15.73 -9.90
N TRP A 101 -15.20 16.20 -10.33
CA TRP A 101 -14.02 15.38 -10.59
C TRP A 101 -13.11 15.24 -9.38
N VAL A 102 -13.15 16.20 -8.45
CA VAL A 102 -12.33 16.20 -7.23
C VAL A 102 -12.42 14.88 -6.44
N PRO A 103 -13.61 14.31 -6.17
CA PRO A 103 -13.69 13.03 -5.47
C PRO A 103 -13.00 11.88 -6.21
N TYR A 104 -13.01 11.88 -7.55
CA TYR A 104 -12.34 10.85 -8.35
C TYR A 104 -10.82 11.04 -8.35
N ALA A 105 -10.35 12.30 -8.40
CA ALA A 105 -8.94 12.63 -8.27
C ALA A 105 -8.36 12.24 -6.91
N GLU A 106 -9.10 12.48 -5.82
CA GLU A 106 -8.75 12.03 -4.47
C GLU A 106 -8.78 10.50 -4.36
N LEU A 107 -9.74 9.84 -5.03
CA LEU A 107 -9.89 8.38 -5.00
C LEU A 107 -8.65 7.67 -5.55
N ILE A 108 -8.06 8.21 -6.61
CA ILE A 108 -6.84 7.68 -7.23
C ILE A 108 -5.56 8.25 -6.63
N ARG A 109 -5.68 9.08 -5.59
CA ARG A 109 -4.56 9.73 -4.89
C ARG A 109 -3.74 10.69 -5.75
N LEU A 110 -4.37 11.44 -6.67
CA LEU A 110 -3.67 12.52 -7.38
C LEU A 110 -3.18 13.62 -6.44
N ASP A 111 -3.79 13.78 -5.27
CA ASP A 111 -3.31 14.68 -4.21
C ASP A 111 -2.00 14.20 -3.57
N LYS A 112 -1.73 12.90 -3.62
CA LYS A 112 -0.59 12.23 -2.97
C LYS A 112 0.07 11.23 -3.94
N PRO A 113 0.72 11.72 -5.02
CA PRO A 113 1.20 10.88 -6.12
C PRO A 113 2.41 10.01 -5.80
N THR A 114 2.98 10.10 -4.59
CA THR A 114 4.17 9.34 -4.16
C THR A 114 4.06 7.84 -4.45
N GLY A 115 2.88 7.24 -4.23
CA GLY A 115 2.68 5.82 -4.54
C GLY A 115 2.80 5.50 -6.03
N SER A 116 2.45 6.43 -6.92
CA SER A 116 2.60 6.27 -8.37
C SER A 116 4.06 6.38 -8.77
N TYR A 117 4.83 7.27 -8.13
CA TYR A 117 6.27 7.37 -8.37
C TYR A 117 7.02 6.11 -7.90
N TYR A 118 6.66 5.55 -6.74
CA TYR A 118 7.23 4.29 -6.30
C TYR A 118 6.93 3.11 -7.23
N LEU A 119 5.76 3.10 -7.89
CA LEU A 119 5.44 2.11 -8.91
C LEU A 119 6.18 2.37 -10.23
N TYR A 120 6.46 3.64 -10.54
CA TYR A 120 7.14 4.06 -11.76
C TYR A 120 8.65 3.83 -11.73
N PHE A 121 9.34 4.15 -10.62
CA PHE A 121 10.80 4.08 -10.54
C PHE A 121 11.40 2.73 -10.96
N PRO A 122 10.87 1.57 -10.53
CA PRO A 122 11.34 0.28 -11.02
C PRO A 122 11.25 0.13 -12.55
N CYS A 123 10.21 0.68 -13.18
CA CYS A 123 10.05 0.70 -14.64
C CYS A 123 11.12 1.59 -15.30
N LEU A 124 11.36 2.76 -14.73
CA LEU A 124 12.39 3.68 -15.22
C LEU A 124 13.79 3.07 -15.09
N PHE A 125 14.09 2.43 -13.95
CA PHE A 125 15.38 1.81 -13.72
C PHE A 125 15.67 0.70 -14.72
N SER A 126 14.71 -0.18 -14.95
CA SER A 126 14.87 -1.28 -15.91
C SER A 126 14.97 -0.78 -17.34
N THR A 127 14.21 0.25 -17.70
CA THR A 127 14.28 0.88 -19.04
C THR A 127 15.68 1.46 -19.28
N LEU A 128 16.21 2.23 -18.32
CA LEU A 128 17.55 2.83 -18.44
C LEU A 128 18.68 1.78 -18.41
N LEU A 129 18.54 0.73 -17.59
CA LEU A 129 19.52 -0.35 -17.52
C LEU A 129 19.51 -1.23 -18.79
N ALA A 130 18.33 -1.44 -19.39
CA ALA A 130 18.18 -2.22 -20.61
C ALA A 130 18.58 -1.46 -21.88
N ALA A 131 18.50 -0.12 -21.89
CA ALA A 131 18.72 0.68 -23.09
C ALA A 131 20.11 0.46 -23.74
N PRO A 132 21.23 0.39 -22.99
CA PRO A 132 22.54 0.01 -23.55
C PRO A 132 22.65 -1.46 -23.98
N MET A 133 21.83 -2.34 -23.42
CA MET A 133 21.82 -3.78 -23.73
C MET A 133 21.06 -4.11 -25.03
N ALA A 134 20.20 -3.20 -25.48
CA ALA A 134 19.49 -3.34 -26.74
C ALA A 134 20.46 -3.35 -27.94
N THR A 135 20.07 -4.05 -29.00
CA THR A 135 20.84 -4.13 -30.25
C THR A 135 19.99 -3.68 -31.44
N PRO A 136 20.25 -2.48 -32.02
CA PRO A 136 21.21 -1.45 -31.59
C PRO A 136 20.85 -0.82 -30.23
N ILE A 137 21.77 -0.02 -29.65
CA ILE A 137 21.46 0.70 -28.40
C ILE A 137 20.21 1.54 -28.62
N SER A 138 19.30 1.51 -27.65
CA SER A 138 18.04 2.26 -27.77
C SER A 138 18.29 3.76 -27.87
N SER A 139 17.61 4.42 -28.81
CA SER A 139 17.71 5.88 -28.97
C SER A 139 17.10 6.63 -27.78
N PRO A 140 17.55 7.87 -27.49
CA PRO A 140 17.02 8.65 -26.36
C PRO A 140 15.51 8.91 -26.47
N SER A 141 14.99 9.05 -27.69
CA SER A 141 13.56 9.22 -27.94
C SER A 141 12.75 7.97 -27.61
N SER A 142 13.27 6.77 -27.92
CA SER A 142 12.65 5.50 -27.55
C SER A 142 12.62 5.32 -26.03
N VAL A 143 13.76 5.56 -25.37
CA VAL A 143 13.89 5.49 -23.91
C VAL A 143 12.92 6.45 -23.23
N LEU A 144 12.83 7.70 -23.70
CA LEU A 144 11.89 8.70 -23.18
C LEU A 144 10.44 8.28 -23.43
N GLY A 145 10.11 7.80 -24.63
CA GLY A 145 8.77 7.34 -24.99
C GLY A 145 8.29 6.19 -24.08
N MET A 146 9.11 5.16 -23.90
CA MET A 146 8.79 4.03 -23.02
C MET A 146 8.69 4.46 -21.55
N SER A 147 9.58 5.35 -21.10
CA SER A 147 9.52 5.91 -19.75
C SER A 147 8.22 6.68 -19.51
N LEU A 148 7.76 7.50 -20.46
CA LEU A 148 6.49 8.24 -20.34
C LEU A 148 5.27 7.31 -20.40
N LEU A 149 5.31 6.23 -21.19
CA LEU A 149 4.28 5.20 -21.20
C LEU A 149 4.21 4.49 -19.85
N PHE A 150 5.34 4.10 -19.28
CA PHE A 150 5.40 3.51 -17.94
C PHE A 150 4.90 4.47 -16.86
N LEU A 151 5.24 5.75 -16.92
CA LEU A 151 4.74 6.75 -15.98
C LEU A 151 3.22 6.87 -16.04
N SER A 152 2.67 6.94 -17.27
CA SER A 152 1.23 7.00 -17.50
C SER A 152 0.53 5.74 -16.96
N GLY A 153 1.09 4.57 -17.25
CA GLY A 153 0.63 3.29 -16.74
C GLY A 153 0.67 3.22 -15.21
N ALA A 154 1.76 3.69 -14.58
CA ALA A 154 1.92 3.71 -13.14
C ALA A 154 0.87 4.61 -12.45
N VAL A 155 0.59 5.80 -13.00
CA VAL A 155 -0.46 6.68 -12.47
C VAL A 155 -1.83 6.01 -12.54
N ILE A 156 -2.17 5.41 -13.68
CA ILE A 156 -3.48 4.76 -13.89
C ILE A 156 -3.62 3.51 -13.01
N MET A 157 -2.64 2.61 -13.03
CA MET A 157 -2.69 1.34 -12.30
C MET A 157 -2.57 1.52 -10.80
N ARG A 158 -1.78 2.49 -10.32
CA ARG A 158 -1.80 2.87 -8.90
C ARG A 158 -3.17 3.39 -8.50
N GLY A 159 -3.76 4.25 -9.34
CA GLY A 159 -5.11 4.76 -9.14
C GLY A 159 -6.16 3.66 -9.06
N ALA A 160 -6.09 2.66 -9.95
CA ALA A 160 -7.00 1.52 -9.95
C ALA A 160 -6.85 0.71 -8.64
N GLY A 161 -5.60 0.44 -8.24
CA GLY A 161 -5.32 -0.24 -6.97
C GLY A 161 -5.85 0.52 -5.75
N CYS A 162 -5.73 1.84 -5.72
CA CYS A 162 -6.32 2.68 -4.67
C CYS A 162 -7.85 2.59 -4.65
N THR A 163 -8.49 2.63 -5.81
CA THR A 163 -9.96 2.51 -5.91
C THR A 163 -10.44 1.15 -5.43
N ILE A 164 -9.78 0.06 -5.85
CA ILE A 164 -10.10 -1.31 -5.40
C ILE A 164 -9.94 -1.43 -3.89
N ASN A 165 -8.85 -0.88 -3.33
CA ASN A 165 -8.63 -0.90 -1.89
C ASN A 165 -9.75 -0.16 -1.13
N ASP A 166 -10.13 1.05 -1.57
CA ASP A 166 -11.21 1.82 -0.94
C ASP A 166 -12.59 1.13 -1.11
N LEU A 167 -12.82 0.39 -2.20
CA LEU A 167 -14.03 -0.42 -2.40
C LEU A 167 -14.12 -1.59 -1.41
N TRP A 168 -13.00 -2.25 -1.14
CA TRP A 168 -12.92 -3.37 -0.20
C TRP A 168 -13.02 -2.90 1.26
N ASP A 169 -12.41 -1.75 1.55
CA ASP A 169 -12.36 -1.16 2.90
C ASP A 169 -13.57 -0.26 3.19
N ARG A 170 -14.56 -0.16 2.29
CA ARG A 170 -15.71 0.78 2.39
C ARG A 170 -16.50 0.74 3.70
N ASN A 171 -16.51 -0.40 4.40
CA ASN A 171 -17.20 -0.57 5.69
C ASN A 171 -16.28 -0.24 6.88
N LEU A 172 -14.97 -0.36 6.69
CA LEU A 172 -13.95 -0.15 7.73
C LEU A 172 -13.48 1.30 7.75
N ASP A 173 -13.19 1.87 6.58
CA ASP A 173 -12.63 3.22 6.41
C ASP A 173 -13.44 4.32 7.12
N PRO A 174 -14.80 4.31 7.14
CA PRO A 174 -15.57 5.31 7.90
C PRO A 174 -15.26 5.35 9.39
N HIS A 175 -14.77 4.25 9.97
CA HIS A 175 -14.48 4.12 11.39
C HIS A 175 -13.03 4.48 11.75
N VAL A 176 -12.13 4.61 10.77
CA VAL A 176 -10.70 4.87 10.97
C VAL A 176 -10.36 6.34 10.74
N ALA A 177 -9.71 7.01 11.70
CA ALA A 177 -9.45 8.45 11.67
C ALA A 177 -8.73 8.93 10.39
N ARG A 178 -7.74 8.16 9.92
CA ARG A 178 -6.94 8.47 8.72
C ARG A 178 -7.72 8.32 7.41
N THR A 179 -8.67 7.39 7.34
CA THR A 179 -9.29 6.97 6.07
C THR A 179 -10.76 7.33 5.96
N ARG A 180 -11.38 7.81 7.04
CA ARG A 180 -12.78 8.28 7.09
C ARG A 180 -13.13 9.32 6.03
N LEU A 181 -12.18 10.16 5.64
CA LEU A 181 -12.39 11.23 4.64
C LEU A 181 -12.15 10.77 3.19
N ARG A 182 -11.89 9.48 2.95
CA ARG A 182 -11.77 8.97 1.58
C ARG A 182 -13.11 9.08 0.84
N PRO A 183 -13.11 9.28 -0.49
CA PRO A 183 -14.33 9.54 -1.28
C PRO A 183 -15.44 8.51 -1.10
N ILE A 184 -15.11 7.21 -1.09
CA ILE A 184 -16.11 6.14 -0.89
C ILE A 184 -16.59 6.10 0.56
N ALA A 185 -15.68 6.26 1.53
CA ALA A 185 -15.99 6.24 2.96
C ALA A 185 -16.92 7.40 3.38
N ARG A 186 -16.66 8.61 2.86
CA ARG A 186 -17.50 9.81 3.08
C ARG A 186 -18.73 9.88 2.18
N ARG A 187 -18.97 8.86 1.35
CA ARG A 187 -20.10 8.75 0.40
C ARG A 187 -20.12 9.83 -0.70
N ALA A 188 -18.98 10.44 -1.01
CA ALA A 188 -18.84 11.32 -2.17
C ALA A 188 -18.86 10.53 -3.50
N ILE A 189 -18.46 9.26 -3.47
CA ILE A 189 -18.55 8.32 -4.59
C ILE A 189 -19.27 7.06 -4.10
N THR A 190 -20.30 6.62 -4.84
CA THR A 190 -20.99 5.36 -4.53
C THR A 190 -20.13 4.14 -4.90
N PRO A 191 -20.32 2.98 -4.24
CA PRO A 191 -19.57 1.77 -4.61
C PRO A 191 -19.73 1.38 -6.08
N PHE A 192 -20.92 1.57 -6.67
CA PHE A 192 -21.15 1.30 -8.08
C PHE A 192 -20.33 2.22 -8.99
N GLN A 193 -20.32 3.54 -8.71
CA GLN A 193 -19.46 4.48 -9.43
C GLN A 193 -17.97 4.11 -9.31
N GLY A 194 -17.53 3.68 -8.12
CA GLY A 194 -16.16 3.21 -7.91
C GLY A 194 -15.82 1.98 -8.78
N VAL A 195 -16.72 1.02 -8.91
CA VAL A 195 -16.54 -0.16 -9.77
C VAL A 195 -16.48 0.23 -11.25
N VAL A 196 -17.41 1.06 -11.72
CA VAL A 196 -17.41 1.55 -13.12
C VAL A 196 -16.11 2.31 -13.42
N PHE A 197 -15.68 3.17 -12.51
CA PHE A 197 -14.45 3.92 -12.65
C PHE A 197 -13.20 3.03 -12.64
N THR A 198 -13.16 2.02 -11.77
CA THR A 198 -12.10 0.99 -11.81
C THR A 198 -12.07 0.30 -13.17
N GLY A 199 -13.22 -0.07 -13.74
CA GLY A 199 -13.32 -0.65 -15.07
C GLY A 199 -12.72 0.27 -16.15
N ALA A 200 -13.04 1.57 -16.10
CA ALA A 200 -12.45 2.56 -17.00
C ALA A 200 -10.92 2.67 -16.84
N GLN A 201 -10.41 2.64 -15.61
CA GLN A 201 -8.97 2.67 -15.34
C GLN A 201 -8.27 1.42 -15.86
N LEU A 202 -8.85 0.23 -15.67
CA LEU A 202 -8.28 -1.02 -16.17
C LEU A 202 -8.28 -1.07 -17.71
N LEU A 203 -9.32 -0.55 -18.36
CA LEU A 203 -9.35 -0.40 -19.82
C LEU A 203 -8.30 0.60 -20.32
N ALA A 204 -8.13 1.73 -19.63
CA ALA A 204 -7.07 2.68 -19.95
C ALA A 204 -5.67 2.08 -19.74
N GLY A 205 -5.47 1.33 -18.65
CA GLY A 205 -4.24 0.60 -18.36
C GLY A 205 -3.95 -0.47 -19.42
N LEU A 206 -4.97 -1.20 -19.87
CA LEU A 206 -4.85 -2.13 -21.00
C LEU A 206 -4.47 -1.40 -22.29
N GLY A 207 -5.08 -0.25 -22.58
CA GLY A 207 -4.73 0.59 -23.73
C GLY A 207 -3.28 1.06 -23.72
N ILE A 208 -2.70 1.29 -22.53
CA ILE A 208 -1.25 1.54 -22.39
C ILE A 208 -0.44 0.26 -22.57
N LEU A 209 -0.86 -0.86 -21.97
CA LEU A 209 -0.17 -2.15 -22.11
C LEU A 209 -0.05 -2.58 -23.58
N LEU A 210 -1.09 -2.36 -24.38
CA LEU A 210 -1.13 -2.69 -25.80
C LEU A 210 -0.24 -1.80 -26.69
N GLN A 211 0.31 -0.70 -26.15
CA GLN A 211 1.30 0.12 -26.85
C GLN A 211 2.73 -0.41 -26.68
N PHE A 212 2.97 -1.30 -25.73
CA PHE A 212 4.24 -1.99 -25.58
C PHE A 212 4.37 -3.15 -26.57
N PRO A 213 5.60 -3.64 -26.84
CA PRO A 213 5.82 -4.89 -27.54
C PRO A 213 5.03 -6.06 -26.93
N LEU A 214 4.64 -7.04 -27.76
CA LEU A 214 3.78 -8.15 -27.34
C LEU A 214 4.40 -8.96 -26.20
N GLU A 215 5.72 -9.05 -26.15
CA GLU A 215 6.50 -9.69 -25.12
C GLU A 215 6.17 -9.14 -23.73
N CYS A 216 5.95 -7.83 -23.62
CA CYS A 216 5.55 -7.19 -22.35
C CYS A 216 4.23 -7.77 -21.81
N PHE A 217 3.30 -8.19 -22.67
CA PHE A 217 2.05 -8.83 -22.22
C PHE A 217 2.35 -10.14 -21.47
N PHE A 218 3.26 -10.96 -22.01
CA PHE A 218 3.65 -12.23 -21.39
C PHE A 218 4.41 -12.00 -20.08
N TYR A 219 5.34 -11.04 -20.03
CA TYR A 219 6.06 -10.71 -18.79
C TYR A 219 5.20 -10.00 -17.75
N ALA A 220 4.17 -9.26 -18.15
CA ALA A 220 3.24 -8.61 -17.22
C ALA A 220 2.26 -9.60 -16.58
N THR A 221 1.85 -10.65 -17.29
CA THR A 221 0.79 -11.58 -16.84
C THR A 221 1.05 -12.20 -15.46
N PRO A 222 2.26 -12.72 -15.12
CA PRO A 222 2.52 -13.27 -13.79
C PRO A 222 2.35 -12.25 -12.65
N SER A 223 2.51 -10.95 -12.92
CA SER A 223 2.30 -9.91 -11.89
C SER A 223 0.86 -9.88 -11.37
N LEU A 224 -0.12 -10.29 -12.19
CA LEU A 224 -1.53 -10.31 -11.79
C LEU A 224 -1.79 -11.24 -10.61
N LEU A 225 -1.03 -12.34 -10.50
CA LEU A 225 -1.09 -13.24 -9.35
C LEU A 225 -0.66 -12.51 -8.07
N LEU A 226 0.42 -11.74 -8.13
CA LEU A 226 0.93 -10.96 -7.00
C LEU A 226 -0.06 -9.85 -6.62
N VAL A 227 -0.60 -9.14 -7.60
CA VAL A 227 -1.59 -8.06 -7.38
C VAL A 227 -2.85 -8.61 -6.74
N ALA A 228 -3.36 -9.76 -7.20
CA ALA A 228 -4.55 -10.41 -6.65
C ALA A 228 -4.33 -10.94 -5.22
N THR A 229 -3.12 -11.40 -4.90
CA THR A 229 -2.80 -11.99 -3.59
C THR A 229 -2.39 -10.95 -2.54
N TYR A 230 -1.89 -9.77 -2.94
CA TYR A 230 -1.46 -8.72 -2.00
C TYR A 230 -2.52 -8.31 -0.96
N PRO A 231 -3.80 -8.08 -1.31
CA PRO A 231 -4.83 -7.78 -0.32
C PRO A 231 -5.01 -8.87 0.75
N LEU A 232 -4.80 -10.14 0.38
CA LEU A 232 -4.85 -11.27 1.31
C LEU A 232 -3.64 -11.30 2.23
N ALA A 233 -2.45 -10.87 1.76
CA ALA A 233 -1.22 -10.85 2.54
C ALA A 233 -1.38 -10.06 3.85
N LYS A 234 -2.09 -8.93 3.82
CA LYS A 234 -2.40 -8.13 5.02
C LYS A 234 -3.15 -8.90 6.11
N ARG A 235 -3.85 -9.99 5.75
CA ARG A 235 -4.69 -10.78 6.66
C ARG A 235 -4.00 -12.05 7.17
N VAL A 236 -2.98 -12.53 6.47
CA VAL A 236 -2.38 -13.86 6.74
C VAL A 236 -0.92 -13.80 7.20
N THR A 237 -0.20 -12.70 6.98
CA THR A 237 1.24 -12.61 7.31
C THR A 237 1.59 -11.33 8.07
N TYR A 238 2.70 -11.39 8.84
CA TYR A 238 3.35 -10.22 9.44
C TYR A 238 4.16 -9.40 8.43
N TYR A 239 4.31 -9.88 7.20
CA TYR A 239 5.18 -9.31 6.17
C TYR A 239 4.44 -8.84 4.90
N PRO A 240 3.31 -8.12 5.00
CA PRO A 240 2.62 -7.60 3.82
C PRO A 240 3.51 -6.65 2.98
N GLN A 241 4.51 -6.01 3.60
CA GLN A 241 5.49 -5.16 2.93
C GLN A 241 6.32 -5.93 1.90
N PHE A 242 6.64 -7.20 2.18
CA PHE A 242 7.40 -8.02 1.24
C PHE A 242 6.55 -8.36 0.01
N VAL A 243 5.28 -8.74 0.21
CA VAL A 243 4.35 -8.99 -0.90
C VAL A 243 4.09 -7.71 -1.70
N LEU A 244 3.96 -6.56 -1.02
CA LEU A 244 3.92 -5.26 -1.67
C LEU A 244 5.17 -5.03 -2.53
N GLY A 245 6.35 -5.32 -1.99
CA GLY A 245 7.62 -5.26 -2.71
C GLY A 245 7.62 -6.06 -3.99
N LEU A 246 7.13 -7.30 -3.95
CA LEU A 246 6.99 -8.13 -5.15
C LEU A 246 6.06 -7.49 -6.20
N THR A 247 4.93 -6.93 -5.77
CA THR A 247 4.00 -6.27 -6.71
C THR A 247 4.54 -4.98 -7.30
N PHE A 248 5.09 -4.08 -6.48
CA PHE A 248 5.54 -2.75 -6.90
C PHE A 248 6.83 -2.81 -7.72
N SER A 249 7.68 -3.80 -7.44
CA SER A 249 8.97 -3.91 -8.10
C SER A 249 8.89 -4.57 -9.47
N TRP A 250 7.72 -5.10 -9.89
CA TRP A 250 7.59 -5.82 -11.16
C TRP A 250 8.02 -5.00 -12.38
N GLY A 251 7.90 -3.67 -12.29
CA GLY A 251 8.45 -2.74 -13.27
C GLY A 251 9.93 -2.92 -13.57
N ALA A 252 10.72 -3.43 -12.61
CA ALA A 252 12.15 -3.74 -12.76
C ALA A 252 12.45 -4.81 -13.83
N ILE A 253 11.43 -5.55 -14.27
CA ILE A 253 11.54 -6.55 -15.32
C ILE A 253 11.07 -5.94 -16.65
N MET A 254 10.05 -5.08 -16.62
CA MET A 254 9.29 -4.67 -17.80
C MET A 254 10.05 -3.80 -18.80
N GLY A 255 11.06 -3.03 -18.36
CA GLY A 255 11.85 -2.17 -19.25
C GLY A 255 12.69 -2.92 -20.27
N PHE A 256 13.10 -4.16 -19.96
CA PHE A 256 13.87 -5.00 -20.87
C PHE A 256 13.08 -5.41 -22.13
N PRO A 257 11.95 -6.14 -22.02
CA PRO A 257 11.14 -6.48 -23.19
C PRO A 257 10.55 -5.24 -23.87
N ALA A 258 10.33 -4.13 -23.14
CA ALA A 258 9.84 -2.90 -23.73
C ALA A 258 10.83 -2.27 -24.74
N LEU A 259 12.13 -2.51 -24.56
CA LEU A 259 13.19 -2.09 -25.47
C LEU A 259 13.69 -3.22 -26.37
N GLY A 260 12.96 -4.34 -26.46
CA GLY A 260 13.32 -5.47 -27.31
C GLY A 260 14.42 -6.37 -26.76
N VAL A 261 14.75 -6.27 -25.46
CA VAL A 261 15.70 -7.16 -24.79
C VAL A 261 14.95 -8.37 -24.23
N ASP A 262 15.04 -9.51 -24.91
CA ASP A 262 14.46 -10.77 -24.45
C ASP A 262 15.27 -11.36 -23.28
N LEU A 263 14.64 -11.43 -22.11
CA LEU A 263 15.25 -11.95 -20.89
C LEU A 263 15.47 -13.47 -20.94
N LEU A 264 14.67 -14.23 -21.68
CA LEU A 264 14.85 -15.68 -21.76
C LEU A 264 15.97 -16.06 -22.72
N ALA A 265 16.22 -15.25 -23.75
CA ALA A 265 17.32 -15.45 -24.69
C ALA A 265 18.66 -14.87 -24.20
N ASN A 266 18.64 -13.85 -23.34
CA ASN A 266 19.84 -13.16 -22.86
C ASN A 266 20.09 -13.39 -21.37
N GLY A 267 21.00 -14.31 -21.04
CA GLY A 267 21.33 -14.67 -19.65
C GLY A 267 21.90 -13.52 -18.81
N ALA A 268 22.64 -12.59 -19.43
CA ALA A 268 23.14 -11.39 -18.75
C ALA A 268 21.98 -10.45 -18.40
N ALA A 269 21.05 -10.23 -19.33
CA ALA A 269 19.85 -9.44 -19.10
C ALA A 269 18.94 -10.08 -18.04
N LEU A 270 18.76 -11.41 -18.07
CA LEU A 270 18.00 -12.13 -17.04
C LEU A 270 18.58 -11.91 -15.64
N THR A 271 19.90 -12.03 -15.52
CA THR A 271 20.61 -11.85 -14.26
C THR A 271 20.49 -10.40 -13.77
N ALA A 272 20.69 -9.43 -14.68
CA ALA A 272 20.53 -8.01 -14.37
C ALA A 272 19.11 -7.67 -13.91
N ALA A 273 18.08 -8.14 -14.64
CA ALA A 273 16.68 -7.93 -14.30
C ALA A 273 16.30 -8.56 -12.96
N GLY A 274 16.76 -9.78 -12.69
CA GLY A 274 16.51 -10.48 -11.42
C GLY A 274 17.13 -9.76 -10.22
N LEU A 275 18.39 -9.32 -10.35
CA LEU A 275 19.09 -8.55 -9.32
C LEU A 275 18.46 -7.17 -9.10
N LEU A 276 18.09 -6.47 -10.18
CA LEU A 276 17.40 -5.18 -10.11
C LEU A 276 16.01 -5.32 -9.47
N TYR A 277 15.27 -6.37 -9.81
CA TYR A 277 13.98 -6.68 -9.20
C TYR A 277 14.14 -6.94 -7.69
N ALA A 278 15.07 -7.79 -7.29
CA ALA A 278 15.34 -8.06 -5.88
C ALA A 278 15.82 -6.81 -5.11
N SER A 279 16.64 -5.97 -5.74
CA SER A 279 17.03 -4.66 -5.21
C SER A 279 15.82 -3.77 -4.93
N ASN A 280 14.91 -3.63 -5.90
CA ASN A 280 13.69 -2.84 -5.75
C ASN A 280 12.73 -3.42 -4.70
N VAL A 281 12.67 -4.74 -4.55
CA VAL A 281 11.89 -5.39 -3.47
C VAL A 281 12.45 -4.98 -2.12
N ALA A 282 13.78 -5.05 -1.93
CA ALA A 282 14.43 -4.61 -0.69
C ALA A 282 14.18 -3.13 -0.41
N TRP A 283 14.28 -2.27 -1.43
CA TRP A 283 13.95 -0.85 -1.31
C TRP A 283 12.50 -0.62 -0.89
N THR A 284 11.57 -1.37 -1.49
CA THR A 284 10.13 -1.30 -1.18
C THR A 284 9.83 -1.67 0.24
N VAL A 285 10.39 -2.78 0.72
CA VAL A 285 10.24 -3.16 2.13
C VAL A 285 10.79 -2.09 3.04
N LEU A 286 11.92 -1.46 2.68
CA LEU A 286 12.58 -0.42 3.47
C LEU A 286 11.71 0.83 3.61
N TYR A 287 11.28 1.44 2.51
CA TYR A 287 10.47 2.67 2.59
C TYR A 287 9.07 2.40 3.15
N ASP A 288 8.47 1.24 2.85
CA ASP A 288 7.12 0.92 3.34
C ASP A 288 7.14 0.54 4.82
N MET A 289 8.26 0.03 5.34
CA MET A 289 8.47 -0.11 6.77
C MET A 289 8.50 1.25 7.47
N ILE A 290 9.16 2.27 6.91
CA ILE A 290 9.13 3.65 7.45
C ILE A 290 7.70 4.18 7.42
N TYR A 291 6.98 3.98 6.32
CA TYR A 291 5.57 4.37 6.19
C TYR A 291 4.67 3.70 7.23
N ALA A 292 4.85 2.41 7.48
CA ALA A 292 4.08 1.65 8.45
C ALA A 292 4.24 2.13 9.91
N HIS A 293 5.34 2.83 10.26
CA HIS A 293 5.49 3.43 11.58
C HIS A 293 4.49 4.56 11.86
N MET A 294 3.81 5.08 10.83
CA MET A 294 2.72 6.05 11.00
C MET A 294 1.51 5.46 11.72
N ASP A 295 1.21 4.18 11.48
CA ASP A 295 0.02 3.50 11.97
C ASP A 295 0.32 2.50 13.11
N ILE A 296 1.60 2.33 13.52
CA ILE A 296 2.04 1.27 14.47
C ILE A 296 1.27 1.25 15.80
N LYS A 297 0.89 2.42 16.34
CA LYS A 297 0.14 2.52 17.60
C LYS A 297 -1.31 2.08 17.45
N ASP A 298 -1.91 2.37 16.30
CA ASP A 298 -3.31 2.02 16.02
C ASP A 298 -3.38 0.54 15.59
N ASP A 299 -2.41 0.06 14.82
CA ASP A 299 -2.23 -1.35 14.46
C ASP A 299 -2.07 -2.24 15.70
N ALA A 300 -1.24 -1.82 16.66
CA ALA A 300 -1.04 -2.55 17.92
C ALA A 300 -2.35 -2.68 18.71
N LYS A 301 -3.15 -1.62 18.78
CA LYS A 301 -4.47 -1.62 19.45
C LYS A 301 -5.50 -2.47 18.72
N ALA A 302 -5.45 -2.48 17.39
CA ALA A 302 -6.36 -3.25 16.54
C ALA A 302 -5.94 -4.73 16.38
N GLY A 303 -4.79 -5.13 16.92
CA GLY A 303 -4.24 -6.48 16.76
C GLY A 303 -3.75 -6.79 15.34
N ILE A 304 -3.47 -5.75 14.53
CA ILE A 304 -2.98 -5.88 13.16
C ILE A 304 -1.49 -6.23 13.18
N LYS A 305 -1.12 -7.21 12.35
CA LYS A 305 0.23 -7.77 12.27
C LYS A 305 1.04 -7.02 11.20
N SER A 306 2.17 -6.42 11.57
CA SER A 306 3.07 -5.74 10.61
C SER A 306 4.55 -5.94 10.95
N ILE A 307 5.44 -5.78 9.95
CA ILE A 307 6.89 -5.91 10.13
C ILE A 307 7.42 -4.83 11.08
N ALA A 308 6.84 -3.63 11.03
CA ALA A 308 7.16 -2.51 11.91
C ALA A 308 6.84 -2.88 13.36
N LEU A 309 5.66 -3.46 13.63
CA LEU A 309 5.30 -3.92 14.97
C LEU A 309 6.21 -5.05 15.46
N LYS A 310 6.59 -5.97 14.57
CA LYS A 310 7.47 -7.10 14.92
C LYS A 310 8.90 -6.65 15.25
N HIS A 311 9.39 -5.59 14.61
CA HIS A 311 10.78 -5.14 14.71
C HIS A 311 10.93 -3.75 15.35
N ASP A 312 9.91 -3.22 16.06
CA ASP A 312 9.89 -1.85 16.58
C ASP A 312 11.15 -1.45 17.37
N ALA A 313 11.69 -2.37 18.19
CA ALA A 313 12.91 -2.14 18.97
C ALA A 313 14.20 -2.05 18.12
N GLU A 314 14.21 -2.65 16.93
CA GLU A 314 15.39 -2.80 16.07
C GLU A 314 15.19 -2.30 14.63
N THR A 315 14.13 -1.52 14.38
CA THR A 315 13.74 -1.07 13.03
C THR A 315 14.93 -0.51 12.26
N LYS A 316 15.73 0.39 12.85
CA LYS A 316 16.88 0.99 12.15
C LYS A 316 17.92 -0.04 11.72
N LYS A 317 18.16 -1.12 12.48
CA LYS A 317 19.08 -2.19 12.09
C LYS A 317 18.54 -2.95 10.87
N VAL A 318 17.24 -3.25 10.87
CA VAL A 318 16.57 -3.92 9.74
C VAL A 318 16.60 -3.03 8.49
N LEU A 319 16.32 -1.74 8.63
CA LEU A 319 16.41 -0.77 7.53
C LEU A 319 17.83 -0.71 6.96
N THR A 320 18.87 -0.71 7.81
CA THR A 320 20.27 -0.75 7.36
C THR A 320 20.58 -2.03 6.59
N GLY A 321 20.15 -3.20 7.09
CA GLY A 321 20.33 -4.46 6.37
C GLY A 321 19.66 -4.48 5.00
N LEU A 322 18.44 -3.93 4.91
CA LEU A 322 17.73 -3.77 3.64
C LEU A 322 18.43 -2.79 2.70
N ALA A 323 18.98 -1.69 3.21
CA ALA A 323 19.73 -0.72 2.40
C ALA A 323 21.00 -1.33 1.82
N VAL A 324 21.78 -2.04 2.64
CA VAL A 324 22.99 -2.75 2.18
C VAL A 324 22.64 -3.79 1.13
N THR A 325 21.58 -4.57 1.37
CA THR A 325 21.09 -5.59 0.42
C THR A 325 20.65 -4.95 -0.90
N GLN A 326 19.89 -3.85 -0.82
CA GLN A 326 19.42 -3.10 -1.98
C GLN A 326 20.58 -2.60 -2.84
N VAL A 327 21.58 -1.94 -2.23
CA VAL A 327 22.74 -1.39 -2.95
C VAL A 327 23.62 -2.50 -3.52
N ALA A 328 23.85 -3.59 -2.77
CA ALA A 328 24.64 -4.73 -3.25
C ALA A 328 24.00 -5.39 -4.48
N LEU A 329 22.68 -5.61 -4.44
CA LEU A 329 21.94 -6.17 -5.57
C LEU A 329 21.88 -5.19 -6.76
N LEU A 330 21.78 -3.89 -6.50
CA LEU A 330 21.84 -2.86 -7.56
C LEU A 330 23.21 -2.87 -8.25
N ALA A 331 24.30 -2.93 -7.49
CA ALA A 331 25.65 -3.06 -8.04
C ALA A 331 25.82 -4.35 -8.84
N GLY A 332 25.29 -5.47 -8.33
CA GLY A 332 25.26 -6.74 -9.06
C GLY A 332 24.50 -6.66 -10.38
N ALA A 333 23.36 -5.95 -10.41
CA ALA A 333 22.59 -5.73 -11.63
C ALA A 333 23.40 -4.95 -12.69
N GLY A 334 24.08 -3.88 -12.27
CA GLY A 334 24.96 -3.13 -13.17
C GLY A 334 26.17 -3.92 -13.65
N PHE A 335 26.76 -4.76 -12.80
CA PHE A 335 27.84 -5.65 -13.22
C PHE A 335 27.36 -6.66 -14.27
N ALA A 336 26.20 -7.26 -14.05
CA ALA A 336 25.62 -8.22 -14.99
C ALA A 336 25.20 -7.59 -16.32
N SER A 337 24.77 -6.33 -16.33
CA SER A 337 24.40 -5.60 -17.55
C SER A 337 25.58 -4.98 -18.30
N GLY A 338 26.79 -5.00 -17.73
CA GLY A 338 27.95 -4.30 -18.28
C GLY A 338 27.87 -2.77 -18.12
N ALA A 339 27.20 -2.27 -17.07
CA ALA A 339 27.09 -0.85 -16.79
C ALA A 339 28.47 -0.21 -16.50
N GLY A 340 28.61 1.07 -16.84
CA GLY A 340 29.84 1.82 -16.70
C GLY A 340 30.04 2.45 -15.31
N PRO A 341 31.15 3.19 -15.12
CA PRO A 341 31.46 3.84 -13.85
C PRO A 341 30.42 4.88 -13.41
N ALA A 342 29.75 5.53 -14.35
CA ALA A 342 28.73 6.53 -14.05
C ALA A 342 27.55 5.91 -13.30
N PHE A 343 27.15 4.68 -13.64
CA PHE A 343 26.15 3.92 -12.91
C PHE A 343 26.61 3.60 -11.47
N PHE A 344 27.82 3.08 -11.29
CA PHE A 344 28.29 2.68 -9.96
C PHE A 344 28.45 3.87 -9.02
N ILE A 345 29.01 4.99 -9.50
CA ILE A 345 29.20 6.19 -8.69
C ILE A 345 27.85 6.89 -8.46
N GLY A 346 27.09 7.15 -9.53
CA GLY A 346 25.85 7.89 -9.47
C GLY A 346 24.74 7.13 -8.78
N SER A 347 24.42 5.93 -9.28
CA SER A 347 23.28 5.14 -8.78
C SER A 347 23.60 4.42 -7.49
N CYS A 348 24.65 3.60 -7.44
CA CYS A 348 24.97 2.82 -6.24
C CYS A 348 25.50 3.71 -5.11
N GLY A 349 26.47 4.60 -5.41
CA GLY A 349 26.99 5.56 -4.44
C GLY A 349 25.91 6.53 -3.96
N GLY A 350 25.10 7.06 -4.85
CA GLY A 350 23.99 7.94 -4.50
C GLY A 350 22.87 7.26 -3.70
N ALA A 351 22.51 6.02 -4.04
CA ALA A 351 21.57 5.22 -3.24
C ALA A 351 22.11 4.98 -1.82
N LEU A 352 23.39 4.63 -1.68
CA LEU A 352 24.04 4.42 -0.40
C LEU A 352 23.96 5.67 0.49
N VAL A 353 24.28 6.85 -0.07
CA VAL A 353 24.21 8.12 0.65
C VAL A 353 22.78 8.48 1.02
N THR A 354 21.85 8.45 0.07
CA THR A 354 20.46 8.87 0.32
C THR A 354 19.75 7.96 1.32
N LEU A 355 19.92 6.64 1.21
CA LEU A 355 19.36 5.68 2.16
C LEU A 355 20.02 5.81 3.54
N GLY A 356 21.35 5.97 3.60
CA GLY A 356 22.08 6.19 4.84
C GLY A 356 21.59 7.43 5.59
N VAL A 357 21.45 8.56 4.89
CA VAL A 357 20.92 9.81 5.44
C VAL A 357 19.47 9.63 5.90
N MET A 358 18.62 8.97 5.12
CA MET A 358 17.23 8.69 5.50
C MET A 358 17.15 7.88 6.79
N ILE A 359 17.88 6.77 6.89
CA ILE A 359 17.88 5.90 8.09
C ILE A 359 18.42 6.64 9.31
N GLN A 360 19.47 7.43 9.13
CA GLN A 360 20.07 8.21 10.21
C GLN A 360 19.08 9.26 10.74
N ARG A 361 18.47 10.04 9.85
CA ARG A 361 17.67 11.22 10.20
C ARG A 361 16.22 10.92 10.55
N VAL A 362 15.64 9.84 10.03
CA VAL A 362 14.23 9.54 10.29
C VAL A 362 13.98 9.31 11.79
N ASN A 363 13.00 10.03 12.32
CA ASN A 363 12.43 9.85 13.63
C ASN A 363 11.14 9.01 13.51
N LEU A 364 11.30 7.70 13.70
CA LEU A 364 10.23 6.70 13.59
C LEU A 364 9.05 6.92 14.56
N LYS A 365 9.22 7.76 15.60
CA LYS A 365 8.15 8.09 16.55
C LYS A 365 7.26 9.23 16.07
N SER A 366 7.67 9.95 15.02
CA SER A 366 6.96 11.12 14.48
C SER A 366 6.27 10.77 13.17
N VAL A 367 4.93 10.74 13.18
CA VAL A 367 4.10 10.48 11.98
C VAL A 367 4.42 11.46 10.85
N LYS A 368 4.61 12.75 11.18
CA LYS A 368 4.94 13.79 10.21
C LYS A 368 6.31 13.55 9.57
N ASP A 369 7.28 13.10 10.35
CA ASP A 369 8.64 12.86 9.86
C ASP A 369 8.73 11.59 9.01
N CYS A 370 8.05 10.51 9.43
CA CYS A 370 7.90 9.30 8.60
C CYS A 370 7.23 9.61 7.26
N TRP A 371 6.16 10.42 7.26
CA TRP A 371 5.51 10.86 6.02
C TRP A 371 6.46 11.68 5.15
N TRP A 372 7.23 12.61 5.74
CA TRP A 372 8.18 13.42 5.00
C TRP A 372 9.25 12.56 4.33
N TRP A 373 9.82 11.59 5.05
CA TRP A 373 10.82 10.67 4.49
C TRP A 373 10.24 9.70 3.46
N PHE A 374 9.00 9.24 3.63
CA PHE A 374 8.32 8.45 2.61
C PHE A 374 8.10 9.25 1.32
N VAL A 375 7.69 10.51 1.41
CA VAL A 375 7.43 11.34 0.23
C VAL A 375 8.72 11.80 -0.44
N ASN A 376 9.65 12.37 0.33
CA ASN A 376 10.88 12.96 -0.22
C ASN A 376 11.95 11.90 -0.47
N GLY A 377 12.02 10.85 0.35
CA GLY A 377 12.93 9.71 0.13
C GLY A 377 12.64 8.99 -1.18
N CYS A 378 11.37 8.96 -1.63
CA CYS A 378 10.99 8.50 -2.96
C CYS A 378 11.81 9.18 -4.06
N TRP A 379 11.81 10.52 -4.06
CA TRP A 379 12.52 11.33 -5.06
C TRP A 379 14.03 11.40 -4.83
N LEU A 380 14.48 11.43 -3.58
CA LEU A 380 15.91 11.46 -3.26
C LEU A 380 16.58 10.17 -3.73
N THR A 381 16.13 9.02 -3.26
CA THR A 381 16.75 7.74 -3.64
C THR A 381 16.39 7.36 -5.06
N GLY A 382 15.10 7.45 -5.44
CA GLY A 382 14.65 7.06 -6.76
C GLY A 382 15.18 7.96 -7.86
N GLY A 383 15.19 9.27 -7.64
CA GLY A 383 15.74 10.25 -8.56
C GLY A 383 17.24 10.08 -8.75
N VAL A 384 18.01 9.91 -7.66
CA VAL A 384 19.47 9.74 -7.77
C VAL A 384 19.86 8.45 -8.49
N ILE A 385 19.16 7.32 -8.23
CA ILE A 385 19.37 6.08 -9.00
C ILE A 385 19.03 6.30 -10.49
N SER A 386 17.93 7.00 -10.78
CA SER A 386 17.55 7.31 -12.17
C SER A 386 18.59 8.18 -12.87
N LEU A 387 19.12 9.18 -12.19
CA LEU A 387 20.13 10.09 -12.74
C LEU A 387 21.44 9.37 -13.05
N GLY A 388 21.92 8.50 -12.15
CA GLY A 388 23.12 7.70 -12.40
C GLY A 388 22.95 6.73 -13.56
N LEU A 389 21.80 6.06 -13.64
CA LEU A 389 21.45 5.18 -14.76
C LEU A 389 21.35 5.94 -16.09
N GLY A 390 20.69 7.10 -16.07
CA GLY A 390 20.56 7.96 -17.25
C GLY A 390 21.90 8.51 -17.73
N ALA A 391 22.77 8.92 -16.81
CA ALA A 391 24.12 9.36 -17.14
C ALA A 391 24.94 8.23 -17.78
N ASP A 392 24.88 7.02 -17.21
CA ASP A 392 25.59 5.86 -17.75
C ASP A 392 25.10 5.49 -19.15
N TYR A 393 23.78 5.47 -19.34
CA TYR A 393 23.16 5.26 -20.65
C TYR A 393 23.66 6.28 -21.68
N LEU A 394 23.65 7.58 -21.36
CA LEU A 394 24.08 8.63 -22.29
C LEU A 394 25.56 8.51 -22.65
N VAL A 395 26.42 8.19 -21.68
CA VAL A 395 27.86 7.97 -21.93
C VAL A 395 28.05 6.80 -22.90
N GLN A 396 27.38 5.67 -22.68
CA GLN A 396 27.49 4.50 -23.56
C GLN A 396 26.89 4.76 -24.95
N TYR A 397 25.81 5.54 -25.03
CA TYR A 397 25.18 5.92 -26.29
C TYR A 397 26.14 6.75 -27.16
N VAL A 398 26.71 7.83 -26.61
CA VAL A 398 27.64 8.71 -27.33
C VAL A 398 28.91 7.97 -27.77
N GLN A 399 29.51 7.16 -26.88
CA GLN A 399 30.71 6.39 -27.22
C GLN A 399 30.50 5.39 -28.36
N LYS A 400 29.26 4.90 -28.54
CA LYS A 400 28.94 3.98 -29.62
C LYS A 400 28.73 4.72 -30.95
N ASP A 401 28.11 5.89 -30.90
CA ASP A 401 27.95 6.77 -32.06
C ASP A 401 29.33 7.22 -32.60
N GLU A 402 30.25 7.64 -31.71
CA GLU A 402 31.63 8.01 -32.09
C GLU A 402 32.37 6.85 -32.80
N LYS A 403 32.27 5.63 -32.26
CA LYS A 403 32.88 4.44 -32.88
C LYS A 403 32.27 4.08 -34.24
N ALA A 404 30.97 4.34 -34.41
CA ALA A 404 30.29 4.10 -35.68
C ALA A 404 30.73 5.11 -36.75
N GLU A 405 30.99 6.37 -36.37
CA GLU A 405 31.55 7.40 -37.26
C GLU A 405 33.00 7.09 -37.65
N GLU A 406 33.82 6.55 -36.74
CA GLU A 406 35.22 6.15 -37.04
C GLU A 406 35.34 4.94 -37.99
N THR A 407 34.28 4.15 -38.16
CA THR A 407 34.27 2.95 -39.01
C THR A 407 33.71 3.17 -40.41
N VAL A 408 33.27 4.39 -40.73
CA VAL A 408 32.78 4.83 -42.05
C VAL A 408 33.85 5.67 -42.74
#